data_AF-A0A9E7HZV4-F1
#
_entry.id   AF-A0A9E7HZV4-F1
#
_cell.length_a   1.000
_cell.length_b   1.000
_cell.length_c   1.000
_cell.angle_alpha   90.00
_cell.angle_beta   90.00
_cell.angle_gamma   90.00
#
_symmetry.space_group_name_H-M   'P 1'
#
loop_
_entity.id
_entity.type
_entity.pdbx_description
1 polymer ?
#
loop_
_entity_poly.entity_id
_entity_poly.type
_entity_poly.pdbx_seq_one_letter_code
_entity_poly.pdbx_strand_id
1 'polypeptide(L)'
;MRKQQQLDDLTNQAAQLRNQNGQIEMQISLQRRQYTTVEVENAILRAQLHELTQRLQSLTPVLGIAEEIGGTATGKPEIPAHLLRPWQLPYSERLTLATANTLQF
;
A
#
# COMPACT_ATOMS: atom_id res chain seq x y z
N MET A 1 -30.38 -24.24 40.09
CA MET A 1 -30.28 -24.64 38.68
C MET A 1 -30.13 -23.46 37.73
N ARG A 2 -31.09 -22.51 37.62
CA ARG A 2 -31.04 -21.41 36.64
C ARG A 2 -29.77 -20.51 36.68
N LYS A 3 -29.27 -20.17 37.87
CA LYS A 3 -28.03 -19.38 38.02
C LYS A 3 -26.78 -20.13 37.57
N GLN A 4 -26.71 -21.45 37.79
CA GLN A 4 -25.58 -22.27 37.36
C GLN A 4 -25.54 -22.35 35.84
N GLN A 5 -26.69 -22.60 35.21
CA GLN A 5 -26.81 -22.60 33.75
C GLN A 5 -26.32 -21.28 33.13
N GLN A 6 -26.72 -20.14 33.71
CA GLN A 6 -26.27 -18.82 33.25
C GLN A 6 -24.76 -18.61 33.40
N LEU A 7 -24.16 -19.11 34.48
CA LEU A 7 -22.71 -19.07 34.66
C LEU A 7 -21.98 -19.94 33.63
N ASP A 8 -22.49 -21.15 33.38
CA ASP A 8 -21.93 -22.08 32.38
C ASP A 8 -22.02 -21.46 30.97
N ASP A 9 -23.16 -20.85 30.63
CA ASP A 9 -23.37 -20.16 29.35
C ASP A 9 -22.41 -18.97 29.17
N LEU A 10 -22.23 -18.14 30.20
CA LEU A 10 -21.28 -17.02 30.16
C LEU A 10 -19.83 -17.50 30.02
N THR A 11 -19.47 -18.60 30.69
CA THR A 11 -18.13 -19.20 30.60
C THR A 11 -17.85 -19.72 29.19
N ASN A 12 -18.85 -20.36 28.57
CA ASN A 12 -18.75 -20.82 27.18
C ASN A 12 -18.62 -19.65 26.20
N GLN A 13 -19.39 -18.57 26.38
CA GLN A 13 -19.29 -17.36 25.55
C GLN A 13 -17.91 -16.71 25.69
N ALA A 14 -17.36 -16.60 26.90
CA ALA A 14 -16.03 -16.05 27.12
C ALA A 14 -14.95 -16.89 26.42
N ALA A 15 -15.06 -18.22 26.48
CA ALA A 15 -14.15 -19.12 25.76
C ALA A 15 -14.24 -18.95 24.24
N GLN A 16 -15.46 -18.83 23.70
CA GLN A 16 -15.70 -18.59 22.28
C GLN A 16 -15.10 -17.25 21.81
N LEU A 17 -15.37 -16.16 22.54
CA LEU A 17 -14.81 -14.84 22.24
C LEU A 17 -13.28 -14.84 22.29
N ARG A 18 -12.69 -15.53 23.26
CA ARG A 18 -11.24 -15.68 23.35
C ARG A 18 -10.66 -16.39 22.13
N ASN A 19 -11.32 -17.44 21.65
CA ASN A 19 -10.91 -18.14 20.44
C ASN A 19 -11.05 -17.25 19.19
N GLN A 20 -12.15 -16.52 19.06
CA GLN A 20 -12.37 -15.58 17.95
C GLN A 20 -11.32 -14.47 17.94
N ASN A 21 -10.99 -13.89 19.10
CA ASN A 21 -9.93 -12.89 19.22
C ASN A 21 -8.58 -13.45 18.75
N GLY A 22 -8.23 -14.68 19.14
CA GLY A 22 -7.00 -15.33 18.67
C GLY A 22 -6.98 -15.54 17.16
N GLN A 23 -8.12 -15.88 16.54
CA GLN A 23 -8.24 -15.99 15.08
C GLN A 23 -8.07 -14.63 14.38
N ILE A 24 -8.67 -13.57 14.92
CA ILE A 24 -8.55 -12.21 14.40
C ILE A 24 -7.09 -11.74 14.50
N GLU A 25 -6.43 -11.94 15.64
CA GLU A 25 -5.02 -11.60 15.83
C GLU A 25 -4.12 -12.31 14.81
N MET A 26 -4.37 -13.60 14.57
CA MET A 26 -3.66 -14.37 13.55
C MET A 26 -3.88 -13.77 12.14
N GLN A 27 -5.12 -13.47 11.77
CA GLN A 27 -5.44 -12.86 10.47
C GLN A 27 -4.78 -11.49 10.28
N ILE A 28 -4.84 -10.63 11.30
CA ILE A 28 -4.16 -9.32 11.30
C ILE A 28 -2.65 -9.51 11.12
N SER A 29 -2.05 -10.49 11.80
CA SER A 29 -0.61 -10.75 11.69
C SER A 29 -0.21 -11.20 10.28
N LEU A 30 -1.05 -12.02 9.62
CA LEU A 30 -0.82 -12.48 8.26
C LEU A 30 -0.94 -11.32 7.26
N GLN A 31 -2.02 -10.55 7.35
CA GLN A 31 -2.23 -9.37 6.50
C GLN A 31 -1.11 -8.34 6.67
N ARG A 32 -0.65 -8.13 7.91
CA ARG A 32 0.48 -7.23 8.19
C ARG A 32 1.74 -7.68 7.46
N ARG A 33 2.06 -8.98 7.47
CA ARG A 33 3.23 -9.51 6.75
C ARG A 33 3.10 -9.30 5.25
N GLN A 34 1.93 -9.61 4.67
CA GLN A 34 1.66 -9.39 3.24
C GLN A 34 1.79 -7.91 2.85
N TYR A 35 1.21 -7.02 3.67
CA TYR A 35 1.34 -5.57 3.47
C TYR A 35 2.81 -5.13 3.50
N THR A 36 3.60 -5.60 4.47
CA THR A 36 5.03 -5.30 4.53
C THR A 36 5.77 -5.77 3.28
N THR A 37 5.46 -6.96 2.75
CA THR A 37 6.06 -7.44 1.49
C THR A 37 5.76 -6.48 0.34
N VAL A 38 4.50 -6.09 0.16
CA VAL A 38 4.10 -5.15 -0.90
C VAL A 38 4.75 -3.78 -0.73
N GLU A 39 4.88 -3.28 0.51
CA GLU A 39 5.57 -2.02 0.78
C GLU A 39 7.06 -2.05 0.43
N VAL A 40 7.74 -3.19 0.67
CA VAL A 40 9.13 -3.38 0.24
C VAL A 40 9.24 -3.38 -1.28
N GLU A 41 8.36 -4.09 -1.98
CA GLU A 41 8.32 -4.09 -3.44
C GLU A 41 8.05 -2.69 -4.00
N ASN A 42 7.13 -1.94 -3.41
CA ASN A 42 6.87 -0.54 -3.76
C ASN A 42 8.11 0.35 -3.56
N ALA A 43 8.87 0.15 -2.48
CA ALA A 43 10.10 0.89 -2.23
C ALA A 43 11.16 0.59 -3.30
N ILE A 44 11.30 -0.68 -3.71
CA ILE A 44 12.22 -1.08 -4.79
C ILE A 44 11.80 -0.41 -6.12
N LEU A 45 10.52 -0.47 -6.48
CA LEU A 45 10.01 0.15 -7.71
C LEU A 45 10.24 1.67 -7.73
N ARG A 46 10.04 2.35 -6.60
CA ARG A 46 10.34 3.79 -6.46
C ARG A 46 11.83 4.08 -6.65
N ALA A 47 12.71 3.26 -6.08
CA ALA A 47 14.16 3.41 -6.25
C ALA A 47 14.58 3.22 -7.71
N GLN A 48 14.07 2.17 -8.37
CA GLN A 48 14.34 1.90 -9.78
C GLN A 48 13.85 3.02 -10.69
N LEU A 49 12.64 3.53 -10.44
CA LEU A 49 12.11 4.67 -11.19
C LEU A 49 13.00 5.91 -11.02
N HIS A 50 13.48 6.18 -9.81
CA HIS A 50 14.38 7.30 -9.55
C HIS A 50 15.69 7.15 -10.33
N GLU A 51 16.29 5.96 -10.31
CA GLU A 51 17.51 5.66 -11.06
C GLU A 51 17.31 5.83 -12.57
N LEU A 52 16.23 5.28 -13.12
CA LEU A 52 15.90 5.41 -14.54
C LEU A 52 15.68 6.88 -14.93
N THR A 53 15.02 7.65 -14.06
CA THR A 53 14.82 9.10 -14.24
C THR A 53 16.15 9.83 -14.31
N GLN A 54 17.07 9.54 -13.39
CA GLN A 54 18.40 10.16 -13.37
C GLN A 54 19.22 9.77 -14.61
N ARG A 55 19.20 8.50 -15.02
CA ARG A 55 19.87 8.02 -16.23
C ARG A 55 19.32 8.68 -17.50
N LEU A 56 18.01 8.88 -17.60
CA LEU A 56 17.42 9.60 -18.72
C LEU A 56 17.85 11.06 -18.74
N GLN A 57 17.81 11.72 -17.58
CA GLN A 57 18.24 13.12 -17.44
C GLN A 57 19.72 13.30 -17.80
N SER A 58 20.60 12.36 -17.45
CA SER A 58 22.02 12.44 -17.79
C SER A 58 22.32 12.23 -19.28
N LEU A 59 21.49 11.44 -19.98
CA LEU A 59 21.62 11.20 -21.42
C LEU A 59 20.95 12.28 -22.28
N THR A 60 19.98 13.01 -21.74
CA THR A 60 19.23 14.05 -22.47
C THR A 60 20.15 15.13 -23.10
N PRO A 61 21.20 15.65 -22.43
CA PRO A 61 22.14 16.59 -23.03
C PRO A 61 22.95 16.00 -24.18
N VAL A 62 23.35 14.72 -24.06
CA VAL A 62 24.11 14.01 -25.10
C VAL A 62 23.28 13.87 -26.37
N LEU A 63 21.99 13.58 -26.22
CA LEU A 63 21.03 13.56 -27.33
C LEU A 63 20.98 14.93 -28.02
N GLY A 64 20.83 16.02 -27.26
CA GLY A 64 20.77 17.37 -27.81
C GLY A 64 22.02 17.74 -28.64
N ILE A 65 23.21 17.34 -28.20
CA ILE A 65 24.45 17.54 -28.97
C ILE A 65 24.43 16.74 -30.27
N ALA A 66 23.98 15.48 -30.23
CA ALA A 66 23.90 14.65 -31.43
C ALA A 66 22.89 15.19 -32.46
N GLU A 67 21.78 15.77 -32.00
CA GLU A 67 20.76 16.40 -32.85
C GLU A 67 21.28 17.68 -33.51
N GLU A 68 22.03 18.50 -32.78
CA GLU A 68 22.69 19.71 -33.31
C GLU A 68 23.68 19.37 -34.44
N ILE A 69 24.43 18.27 -34.29
CA ILE A 69 25.41 17.81 -35.29
C ILE A 69 24.73 17.10 -36.47
N GLY A 70 23.70 16.29 -36.19
CA GLY A 70 23.05 15.40 -37.16
C GLY A 70 21.88 16.00 -37.94
N GLY A 71 21.35 17.15 -37.52
CA GLY A 71 20.22 17.82 -38.18
C GLY A 71 18.87 17.10 -38.04
N THR A 72 18.80 16.04 -37.22
CA THR A 72 17.57 15.30 -36.94
C THR A 72 16.99 15.75 -35.60
N ALA A 73 15.82 16.39 -35.60
CA ALA A 73 15.15 16.76 -34.36
C ALA A 73 14.34 15.57 -33.82
N THR A 74 14.88 14.87 -32.82
CA THR A 74 14.07 13.97 -31.99
C THR A 74 13.48 14.81 -30.86
N GLY A 75 12.20 14.61 -30.53
CA GLY A 75 11.60 15.31 -29.39
C GLY A 75 12.33 14.94 -28.09
N LYS A 76 12.50 15.92 -27.18
CA LYS A 76 13.10 15.69 -25.86
C LYS A 76 12.37 14.54 -25.15
N PRO A 77 13.10 13.54 -24.62
CA PRO A 77 12.47 12.49 -23.82
C PRO A 77 11.87 13.08 -22.55
N GLU A 78 10.56 12.93 -22.37
CA GLU A 78 9.84 13.36 -21.17
C GLU A 78 9.36 12.16 -20.36
N ILE A 79 9.45 12.26 -19.04
CA ILE A 79 8.94 11.25 -18.12
C ILE A 79 7.48 11.58 -17.82
N PRO A 80 6.53 10.66 -18.08
CA PRO A 80 5.13 10.91 -17.78
C PRO A 80 4.90 11.25 -16.29
N ALA A 81 4.15 12.32 -16.03
CA ALA A 81 3.92 12.84 -14.67
C ALA A 81 3.27 11.82 -13.71
N HIS A 82 2.46 10.90 -14.24
CA HIS A 82 1.83 9.83 -13.46
C HIS A 82 2.83 8.81 -12.93
N LEU A 83 3.98 8.62 -13.61
CA LEU A 83 5.05 7.76 -13.11
C LEU A 83 5.77 8.41 -11.93
N LEU A 84 5.93 9.74 -11.94
CA LEU A 84 6.58 10.49 -10.86
C LEU A 84 5.74 10.55 -9.57
N ARG A 85 4.44 10.27 -9.67
CA ARG A 85 3.49 10.29 -8.55
C ARG A 85 2.63 9.03 -8.54
N PRO A 86 3.27 7.85 -8.39
CA PRO A 86 2.52 6.60 -8.44
C PRO A 86 1.57 6.56 -7.24
N TRP A 87 0.29 6.30 -7.52
CA TRP A 87 -0.77 6.16 -6.53
C TRP A 87 -1.19 7.45 -5.79
N GLN A 88 -1.05 8.64 -6.40
CA GLN A 88 -1.87 9.78 -5.98
C GLN A 88 -3.35 9.46 -6.26
N LEU A 89 -3.99 8.78 -5.31
CA LEU A 89 -5.43 8.58 -5.30
C LEU A 89 -6.07 9.97 -5.32
N PRO A 90 -6.94 10.29 -6.30
CA PRO A 90 -7.62 11.58 -6.34
C PRO A 90 -8.56 11.84 -5.14
N TYR A 91 -8.61 10.92 -4.16
CA TYR A 91 -9.62 10.87 -3.11
C TYR A 91 -9.05 10.38 -1.76
N SER A 92 -7.96 10.99 -1.27
CA SER A 92 -7.40 10.63 0.05
C SER A 92 -8.22 11.13 1.26
N GLU A 93 -9.32 11.86 1.06
CA GLU A 93 -10.07 12.47 2.19
C GLU A 93 -11.29 11.65 2.69
N ARG A 94 -11.60 10.48 2.12
CA ARG A 94 -12.75 9.66 2.58
C ARG A 94 -12.36 8.31 3.15
N LEU A 95 -11.31 8.26 3.97
CA LEU A 95 -11.26 7.28 5.06
C LEU A 95 -12.30 7.67 6.12
N THR A 96 -13.57 7.63 5.75
CA THR A 96 -14.68 7.69 6.71
C THR A 96 -14.66 6.40 7.50
N LEU A 97 -14.04 6.45 8.70
CA LEU A 97 -14.59 6.02 9.99
C LEU A 97 -15.59 4.83 10.02
N ALA A 98 -15.48 3.83 9.14
CA ALA A 98 -16.38 2.68 9.12
C ALA A 98 -15.95 1.59 10.12
N THR A 99 -14.73 1.66 10.66
CA THR A 99 -14.24 0.74 11.70
C THR A 99 -14.64 1.16 13.12
N ALA A 100 -15.33 2.29 13.30
CA ALA A 100 -15.76 2.76 14.63
C ALA A 100 -17.15 2.26 15.07
N ASN A 101 -17.98 1.72 14.17
CA ASN A 101 -19.41 1.48 14.45
C ASN A 101 -19.89 0.01 14.40
N THR A 102 -19.02 -1.00 14.54
CA THR A 102 -19.47 -2.41 14.58
C THR A 102 -19.51 -3.04 15.98
N LEU A 103 -19.52 -2.24 17.06
CA LEU A 103 -19.82 -2.73 18.41
C LEU A 103 -21.03 -1.99 18.98
N GLN A 104 -22.20 -2.22 18.39
CA GLN A 104 -23.48 -2.05 19.09
C GLN A 104 -24.23 -3.39 19.05
N PHE A 105 -24.54 -3.85 20.26
CA PHE A 105 -25.29 -5.04 20.69
C PHE A 105 -24.49 -6.34 20.82
#